data_AF-A0A7H8JSM0-F1
#
_entry.id   AF-A0A7H8JSM0-F1
#
_cell.length_a   1.000
_cell.length_b   1.000
_cell.length_c   1.000
_cell.angle_alpha   90.00
_cell.angle_beta   90.00
_cell.angle_gamma   90.00
#
_symmetry.space_group_name_H-M   'P 1'
#
loop_
_entity.id
_entity.type
_entity.pdbx_description
1 polymer ?
#
loop_
_entity_poly.entity_id
_entity_poly.type
_entity_poly.pdbx_seq_one_letter_code
_entity_poly.pdbx_strand_id
1 'polypeptide(L)'
;MKLAIGDVVRDRSDRMLCTVAGVTANANGVCVALVASGGGVRVAFPGDIDLVARRSTPVTLLRSLMAVVFLVFASFAGACGVIAAQDLGADWPLMFVTGLGSFSAVSLAYQLSLRLVGPRRFHV
;
A
#
# COMPACT_ATOMS: atom_id res chain seq x y z
N MET A 1 -0.99 -5.26 17.64
CA MET A 1 -0.13 -4.35 16.84
C MET A 1 -0.23 -4.71 15.35
N LYS A 2 0.13 -3.83 14.40
CA LYS A 2 0.16 -4.15 12.95
C LYS A 2 1.59 -4.07 12.41
N LEU A 3 2.12 -5.23 11.98
CA LEU A 3 3.49 -5.40 11.46
C LEU A 3 3.47 -5.86 10.00
N ALA A 4 4.40 -5.39 9.19
CA ALA A 4 4.67 -5.88 7.85
C ALA A 4 6.08 -6.46 7.73
N ILE A 5 6.28 -7.36 6.77
CA ILE A 5 7.61 -7.87 6.42
C ILE A 5 8.48 -6.72 5.93
N GLY A 6 9.63 -6.56 6.58
CA GLY A 6 10.65 -5.54 6.40
C GLY A 6 10.43 -4.27 7.25
N ASP A 7 9.41 -4.24 8.13
CA ASP A 7 9.35 -3.23 9.19
C ASP A 7 10.59 -3.38 10.10
N VAL A 8 11.12 -2.26 10.59
CA VAL A 8 12.22 -2.22 11.54
C VAL A 8 11.65 -2.17 12.94
N VAL A 9 12.01 -3.15 13.75
CA VAL A 9 11.60 -3.28 15.15
C VAL A 9 12.82 -3.33 16.06
N ARG A 10 12.63 -2.96 17.32
CA ARG A 10 13.61 -3.12 18.38
C ARG A 10 13.13 -4.22 19.30
N ASP A 11 14.00 -5.18 19.54
CA ASP A 11 13.76 -6.19 20.58
C ASP A 11 14.05 -5.57 21.96
N ARG A 12 13.14 -5.75 22.92
CA ARG A 12 13.28 -5.20 24.27
C ARG A 12 14.36 -5.91 25.10
N SER A 13 14.59 -7.20 24.87
CA SER A 13 15.56 -7.99 25.62
C SER A 13 16.99 -7.51 25.36
N ASP A 14 17.37 -7.43 24.10
CA ASP A 14 18.75 -7.08 23.69
C ASP A 14 18.90 -5.63 23.20
N ARG A 15 17.81 -4.86 23.12
CA ARG A 15 17.78 -3.50 22.54
C ARG A 15 18.26 -3.40 21.09
N MET A 16 18.47 -4.52 20.42
CA MET A 16 18.96 -4.60 19.04
C MET A 16 17.87 -4.29 18.02
N LEU A 17 18.27 -3.63 16.94
CA LEU A 17 17.41 -3.37 15.78
C LEU A 17 17.36 -4.60 14.88
N CYS A 18 16.15 -4.95 14.46
CA CYS A 18 15.88 -6.07 13.59
C CYS A 18 14.86 -5.68 12.52
N THR A 19 14.83 -6.44 11.45
CA THR A 19 13.81 -6.36 10.41
C THR A 19 12.87 -7.54 10.53
N VAL A 20 11.57 -7.31 10.37
CA VAL A 20 10.57 -8.39 10.39
C VAL A 20 10.73 -9.21 9.12
N ALA A 21 11.08 -10.48 9.23
CA ALA A 21 11.16 -11.40 8.09
C ALA A 21 9.87 -12.19 7.88
N GLY A 22 9.10 -12.42 8.94
CA GLY A 22 7.85 -13.18 8.87
C GLY A 22 7.03 -13.07 10.14
N VAL A 23 5.74 -13.39 10.03
CA VAL A 23 4.81 -13.52 11.16
C VAL A 23 4.14 -14.87 11.02
N THR A 24 4.17 -15.67 12.07
CA THR A 24 3.56 -17.01 12.10
C THR A 24 2.74 -17.18 13.37
N ALA A 25 1.63 -17.90 13.29
CA ALA A 25 0.85 -18.29 14.45
C ALA A 25 1.11 -19.77 14.77
N ASN A 26 1.30 -20.10 16.04
CA ASN A 26 1.33 -21.48 16.52
C ASN A 26 0.35 -21.66 17.71
N ALA A 27 0.29 -22.87 18.27
CA ALA A 27 -0.58 -23.21 19.40
C ALA A 27 -0.34 -22.36 20.68
N ASN A 28 0.84 -21.76 20.81
CA ASN A 28 1.27 -20.93 21.94
C ASN A 28 1.12 -19.42 21.68
N GLY A 29 0.61 -19.02 20.50
CA GLY A 29 0.37 -17.62 20.14
C GLY A 29 1.02 -17.19 18.82
N VAL A 30 1.05 -15.88 18.60
CA VAL A 30 1.67 -15.28 17.41
C VAL A 30 3.15 -15.04 17.68
N CYS A 31 4.01 -15.44 16.76
CA CYS A 31 5.45 -15.28 16.80
C CYS A 31 5.93 -14.46 15.60
N VAL A 32 6.93 -13.62 15.81
CA VAL A 32 7.52 -12.77 14.75
C VAL A 32 8.96 -13.22 14.51
N ALA A 33 9.26 -13.61 13.28
CA ALA A 33 10.61 -13.88 12.83
C ALA A 33 11.32 -12.56 12.51
N LEU A 34 12.46 -12.35 13.13
CA LEU A 34 13.26 -11.13 13.07
C LEU A 34 14.64 -11.45 12.51
N VAL A 35 15.13 -10.62 11.58
CA VAL A 35 16.49 -10.67 11.06
C VAL A 35 17.27 -9.51 11.66
N ALA A 36 18.29 -9.82 12.44
CA ALA A 36 19.23 -8.84 12.99
C ALA A 36 20.16 -8.30 11.88
N SER A 37 20.71 -7.10 12.06
CA SER A 37 21.64 -6.50 11.09
C SER A 37 22.90 -7.35 10.81
N GLY A 38 23.23 -8.31 11.68
CA GLY A 38 24.30 -9.29 11.48
C GLY A 38 23.89 -10.56 10.72
N GLY A 39 22.67 -10.63 10.18
CA GLY A 39 22.19 -11.77 9.39
C GLY A 39 21.58 -12.93 10.21
N GLY A 40 21.64 -12.85 11.54
CA GLY A 40 21.00 -13.83 12.43
C GLY A 40 19.47 -13.73 12.38
N VAL A 41 18.80 -14.88 12.29
CA VAL A 41 17.34 -14.98 12.38
C VAL A 41 16.96 -15.42 13.79
N ARG A 42 16.02 -14.71 14.41
CA ARG A 42 15.47 -15.05 15.73
C ARG A 42 13.95 -14.94 15.74
N VAL A 43 13.32 -15.56 16.73
CA VAL A 43 11.87 -15.51 16.92
C VAL A 43 11.59 -14.76 18.21
N ALA A 44 10.68 -13.79 18.15
CA ALA A 44 10.27 -12.99 19.31
C ALA A 44 8.74 -12.93 19.41
N PHE A 45 8.23 -12.74 20.63
CA PHE A 45 6.82 -12.50 20.85
C PHE A 45 6.46 -11.02 20.58
N PRO A 46 5.20 -10.72 20.22
CA PRO A 46 4.79 -9.36 19.86
C PRO A 46 4.89 -8.38 21.03
N GLY A 47 4.82 -8.87 22.27
CA GLY A 47 4.97 -8.06 23.48
C GLY A 47 6.41 -7.61 23.75
N ASP A 48 7.39 -8.29 23.17
CA ASP A 48 8.82 -8.04 23.40
C ASP A 48 9.45 -7.15 22.31
N ILE A 49 8.63 -6.66 21.37
CA ILE A 49 9.09 -5.87 20.23
C ILE A 49 8.44 -4.49 20.20
N ASP A 50 9.25 -3.47 19.97
CA ASP A 50 8.81 -2.10 19.73
C ASP A 50 9.01 -1.73 18.27
N LEU A 51 7.98 -1.16 17.63
CA LEU A 51 8.09 -0.70 16.24
C LEU A 51 8.94 0.58 16.19
N VAL A 52 10.06 0.53 15.44
CA VAL A 52 10.96 1.67 15.28
C VAL A 52 10.69 2.42 13.98
N ALA A 53 10.61 1.68 12.87
CA ALA A 53 10.32 2.27 11.57
C ALA A 53 9.46 1.33 10.73
N ARG A 54 8.54 1.92 9.94
CA ARG A 54 7.75 1.17 8.98
C ARG A 54 8.51 1.06 7.67
N ARG A 55 8.41 -0.10 7.01
CA ARG A 55 8.92 -0.27 5.66
C ARG A 55 8.19 0.69 4.72
N SER A 56 8.94 1.64 4.16
CA SER A 56 8.52 2.36 2.97
C SER A 56 9.07 1.63 1.75
N THR A 57 8.21 1.30 0.79
CA THR A 57 8.69 0.87 -0.54
C THR A 57 9.22 2.12 -1.24
N PRO A 58 10.49 2.18 -1.66
CA PRO A 58 11.01 3.33 -2.40
C PRO A 58 10.19 3.56 -3.66
N VAL A 59 9.99 4.82 -4.04
CA VAL A 59 9.34 5.17 -5.31
C VAL A 59 10.31 4.79 -6.42
N THR A 60 9.97 3.75 -7.18
CA THR A 60 10.77 3.32 -8.34
C THR A 60 10.39 4.12 -9.58
N LEU A 61 11.33 4.27 -10.52
CA LEU A 61 11.11 4.93 -11.81
C LEU A 61 9.93 4.29 -12.56
N LEU A 62 9.84 2.96 -12.55
CA LEU A 62 8.71 2.22 -13.12
C LEU A 62 7.36 2.61 -12.49
N ARG A 63 7.31 2.77 -11.17
CA ARG A 63 6.08 3.18 -10.47
C ARG A 63 5.67 4.60 -10.82
N SER A 64 6.64 5.49 -11.02
CA SER A 64 6.39 6.86 -11.50
C SER A 64 5.84 6.85 -12.93
N LEU A 65 6.46 6.09 -13.84
CA LEU A 65 5.96 5.92 -15.22
C LEU A 65 4.54 5.38 -15.26
N MET A 66 4.26 4.34 -14.48
CA MET A 66 2.91 3.78 -14.38
C MET A 66 1.90 4.81 -13.87
N ALA A 67 2.25 5.61 -12.87
CA ALA A 67 1.39 6.68 -12.38
C ALA A 67 1.05 7.70 -13.49
N VAL A 68 2.02 8.07 -14.33
CA VAL A 68 1.80 8.97 -15.47
C VAL A 68 0.89 8.32 -16.51
N VAL A 69 1.12 7.05 -16.85
CA VAL A 69 0.25 6.31 -17.79
C VAL A 69 -1.20 6.27 -17.28
N PHE A 70 -1.40 5.94 -16.00
CA PHE A 70 -2.74 5.96 -15.40
C PHE A 70 -3.38 7.35 -15.36
N LEU A 71 -2.57 8.41 -15.16
CA LEU A 71 -3.06 9.79 -15.24
C LEU A 71 -3.58 10.11 -16.64
N VAL A 72 -2.84 9.74 -17.69
CA VAL A 72 -3.26 9.93 -19.09
C VAL A 72 -4.57 9.19 -19.37
N PHE A 73 -4.68 7.93 -18.92
CA PHE A 73 -5.92 7.16 -19.06
C PHE A 73 -7.09 7.78 -18.28
N ALA A 74 -6.86 8.29 -17.07
CA ALA A 74 -7.90 8.94 -16.29
C ALA A 74 -8.39 10.23 -16.96
N SER A 75 -7.48 11.05 -17.49
CA SER A 75 -7.81 12.24 -18.28
C SER A 75 -8.61 11.89 -19.53
N PHE A 76 -8.20 10.85 -20.26
CA PHE A 76 -8.93 10.36 -21.43
C PHE A 76 -10.34 9.88 -21.08
N ALA A 77 -10.48 9.07 -20.02
CA ALA A 77 -11.79 8.61 -19.54
C ALA A 77 -12.68 9.79 -19.12
N GLY A 78 -12.12 10.81 -18.47
CA GLY A 78 -12.83 12.05 -18.15
C GLY A 78 -13.37 12.75 -19.39
N ALA A 79 -12.54 12.92 -20.43
CA ALA A 79 -12.95 13.52 -21.69
C ALA A 79 -14.07 12.70 -22.37
N CYS A 80 -13.93 11.38 -22.44
CA CYS A 80 -14.98 10.50 -22.96
C CYS A 80 -16.29 10.61 -22.16
N GLY A 81 -16.21 10.73 -20.83
CA GLY A 81 -17.39 10.92 -19.98
C GLY A 81 -18.14 12.23 -20.27
N VAL A 82 -17.40 13.33 -20.48
CA VAL A 82 -17.98 14.61 -20.88
C VAL A 82 -18.65 14.51 -22.26
N ILE A 83 -17.96 13.93 -23.24
CA ILE A 83 -18.50 13.76 -24.61
C ILE A 83 -19.76 12.90 -24.58
N ALA A 84 -19.74 11.77 -23.88
CA ALA A 84 -20.90 10.89 -23.77
C ALA A 84 -22.10 11.58 -23.10
N ALA A 85 -21.87 12.39 -22.06
CA ALA A 85 -22.92 13.16 -21.41
C ALA A 85 -23.47 14.26 -22.33
N GLN A 86 -22.61 14.89 -23.13
CA GLN A 86 -23.01 15.86 -24.14
C GLN A 86 -23.86 15.23 -25.25
N ASP A 87 -23.48 14.04 -25.74
CA ASP A 87 -24.24 13.30 -26.75
C ASP A 87 -25.63 12.87 -26.24
N LEU A 88 -25.75 12.65 -24.93
CA LEU A 88 -27.02 12.37 -24.24
C LEU A 88 -27.86 13.63 -23.95
N GLY A 89 -27.38 14.82 -24.35
CA GLY A 89 -28.06 16.09 -24.14
C GLY A 89 -28.06 16.56 -22.68
N ALA A 90 -27.12 16.10 -21.87
CA ALA A 90 -27.05 16.48 -20.46
C ALA A 90 -26.64 17.94 -20.28
N ASP A 91 -27.16 18.62 -19.26
CA ASP A 91 -26.76 19.99 -18.95
C ASP A 91 -25.33 20.06 -18.39
N TRP A 92 -24.72 21.24 -18.46
CA TRP A 92 -23.36 21.51 -17.99
C TRP A 92 -22.98 20.88 -16.63
N PRO A 93 -23.80 20.97 -15.55
CA PRO A 93 -23.47 20.32 -14.28
C PRO A 93 -23.38 18.78 -14.39
N LEU A 94 -24.24 18.14 -15.18
CA LEU A 94 -24.17 16.69 -15.40
C LEU A 94 -22.93 16.31 -16.22
N MET A 95 -22.58 17.08 -17.24
CA MET A 95 -21.34 16.87 -18.01
C MET A 95 -20.11 16.93 -17.10
N PHE A 96 -20.07 17.89 -16.17
CA PHE A 96 -18.96 18.02 -15.23
C PHE A 96 -18.90 16.83 -14.26
N VAL A 97 -20.04 16.41 -13.71
CA VAL A 97 -20.10 15.27 -12.77
C VAL A 97 -19.72 13.96 -13.46
N THR A 98 -20.15 13.73 -14.69
CA THR A 98 -19.83 12.52 -15.47
C THR A 98 -18.35 12.46 -15.87
N GLY A 99 -17.77 13.58 -16.30
CA GLY A 99 -16.33 13.68 -16.55
C GLY A 99 -15.48 13.44 -15.29
N LEU A 100 -15.83 14.12 -14.18
CA LEU A 100 -15.14 13.94 -12.89
C LEU A 100 -15.32 12.51 -12.36
N GLY A 101 -16.52 11.94 -12.49
CA GLY A 101 -16.84 10.56 -12.15
C GLY A 101 -15.97 9.56 -12.90
N SER A 102 -15.84 9.74 -14.22
CA SER A 102 -15.02 8.86 -15.07
C SER A 102 -13.53 8.95 -14.73
N PHE A 103 -13.01 10.16 -14.51
CA PHE A 103 -11.63 10.36 -14.05
C PHE A 103 -11.40 9.70 -12.67
N SER A 104 -12.31 9.96 -11.72
CA SER A 104 -12.21 9.44 -10.36
C SER A 104 -12.27 7.91 -10.33
N ALA A 105 -13.09 7.27 -11.16
CA ALA A 105 -13.17 5.82 -11.26
C ALA A 105 -11.82 5.17 -11.64
N VAL A 106 -11.15 5.71 -12.67
CA VAL A 106 -9.84 5.20 -13.11
C VAL A 106 -8.76 5.44 -12.05
N SER A 107 -8.73 6.63 -11.46
CA SER A 107 -7.76 6.94 -10.40
C SER A 107 -7.96 6.08 -9.15
N LEU A 108 -9.22 5.78 -8.78
CA LEU A 108 -9.54 4.90 -7.67
C LEU A 108 -9.12 3.45 -7.97
N ALA A 109 -9.34 2.96 -9.19
CA ALA A 109 -8.86 1.65 -9.62
C ALA A 109 -7.32 1.53 -9.49
N TYR A 110 -6.58 2.57 -9.87
CA TYR A 110 -5.12 2.63 -9.67
C TYR A 110 -4.72 2.63 -8.18
N GLN A 111 -5.42 3.40 -7.34
CA GLN A 111 -5.14 3.39 -5.90
C GLN A 111 -5.44 2.03 -5.26
N LEU A 112 -6.51 1.35 -5.69
CA LEU A 112 -6.85 0.01 -5.22
C LEU A 112 -5.78 -1.01 -5.65
N SER A 113 -5.29 -0.93 -6.88
CA SER A 113 -4.22 -1.82 -7.34
C SER A 113 -2.92 -1.62 -6.54
N LEU A 114 -2.56 -0.37 -6.23
CA LEU A 114 -1.44 -0.07 -5.34
C LEU A 114 -1.63 -0.62 -3.92
N ARG A 115 -2.87 -0.66 -3.41
CA ARG A 115 -3.18 -1.26 -2.11
C ARG A 115 -3.06 -2.78 -2.15
N LEU A 116 -3.47 -3.42 -3.23
CA LEU A 116 -3.39 -4.89 -3.40
C LEU A 116 -1.93 -5.38 -3.50
N VAL A 117 -1.07 -4.62 -4.17
CA VAL A 117 0.35 -4.94 -4.36
C VAL A 117 1.23 -4.37 -3.23
N GLY A 118 0.67 -3.51 -2.37
CA GLY A 118 1.36 -2.90 -1.24
C GLY A 118 1.74 -3.89 -0.13
N PRO A 119 2.62 -3.48 0.81
CA PRO A 119 3.05 -4.34 1.91
C PRO A 119 1.85 -4.80 2.77
N ARG A 120 1.64 -6.12 2.83
CA ARG A 120 0.60 -6.74 3.66
C ARG A 120 0.97 -6.57 5.14
N ARG A 121 0.04 -6.00 5.91
CA ARG A 121 0.19 -5.80 7.36
C ARG A 121 -0.58 -6.88 8.09
N PHE A 122 0.11 -7.64 8.93
CA PHE A 122 -0.45 -8.67 9.78
C PHE A 122 -0.86 -8.05 11.11
N HIS A 123 -2.02 -8.46 11.62
CA HIS A 123 -2.39 -8.16 13.00
C HIS A 123 -1.65 -9.17 13.88
N VAL A 124 -0.85 -8.66 14.81
CA VAL A 124 0.05 -9.43 15.67
C VAL A 124 -0.22 -9.07 17.11
#